data_AF-A0A1Y2J381-F1
#
_entry.id   AF-A0A1Y2J381-F1
#
_cell.length_a   1.000
_cell.length_b   1.000
_cell.length_c   1.000
_cell.angle_alpha   90.00
_cell.angle_beta   90.00
_cell.angle_gamma   90.00
#
_symmetry.space_group_name_H-M   'P 1'
#
loop_
_entity.id
_entity.type
_entity.pdbx_description
1 polymer ?
#
loop_
_entity_poly.entity_id
_entity_poly.type
_entity_poly.pdbx_seq_one_letter_code
_entity_poly.pdbx_strand_id
1 'polypeptide(L)'
;MAFSSLLTIVTLAAALQGSFAALTRRVSCPDGVNTATNAACCQLFAVRDDLQENLFHGGLCTAEAHESLRLTFHDAIAISPALEAQGIFGGGGADGSIAIFSDIETNFHPNIGLDEIVELQKPFIARHNLSVADFIQFAGAIGASNCAGAPQLAAFVGRIDATQPAPDGLVPEPFHTPDQIFSRLADASQGEFDEILTVWLLVAHTVAAANDVDPTVPGSPFDSTPEIWDTQFFIETLLNGTTFPGTSNNQGEVAAPVQGLLRLQSDFAISRDNRSACEWQSFVNNQEKAQAMFQFVFHDLSILGQDINSLVDCTEVVPVPAPVQGVAHFPAGKTINDVDLACGETPFPTLPTDPGPATSVAPVPLPNQ
;
A
#
# COMPACT_ATOMS: atom_id res chain seq x y z
N MET A 1 -62.32 35.10 12.40
CA MET A 1 -62.27 35.78 11.09
C MET A 1 -60.80 35.78 10.66
N ALA A 2 -60.35 35.29 9.51
CA ALA A 2 -60.97 34.60 8.40
C ALA A 2 -59.92 33.61 7.85
N PHE A 3 -60.42 32.49 7.33
CA PHE A 3 -59.69 31.37 6.74
C PHE A 3 -59.43 31.62 5.25
N SER A 4 -58.39 30.94 4.74
CA SER A 4 -58.26 30.33 3.41
C SER A 4 -58.33 31.21 2.16
N SER A 5 -57.28 31.13 1.32
CA SER A 5 -57.26 30.15 0.21
C SER A 5 -56.11 30.37 -0.79
N LEU A 6 -55.34 29.30 -1.04
CA LEU A 6 -54.94 28.71 -2.34
C LEU A 6 -54.10 29.57 -3.34
N LEU A 7 -53.16 29.08 -4.16
CA LEU A 7 -52.64 27.75 -4.53
C LEU A 7 -51.41 27.98 -5.46
N THR A 8 -50.61 26.92 -5.62
CA THR A 8 -49.79 26.59 -6.81
C THR A 8 -48.61 27.49 -7.19
N ILE A 9 -47.39 27.00 -6.97
CA ILE A 9 -46.46 26.49 -8.02
C ILE A 9 -45.38 25.67 -7.28
N VAL A 10 -45.56 24.35 -7.26
CA VAL A 10 -44.49 23.37 -7.04
C VAL A 10 -44.67 22.37 -8.17
N THR A 11 -43.77 22.41 -9.17
CA THR A 11 -43.35 21.31 -10.06
C THR A 11 -42.75 21.87 -11.35
N LEU A 12 -41.42 22.06 -11.40
CA LEU A 12 -40.53 21.67 -12.52
C LEU A 12 -39.10 22.17 -12.24
N ALA A 13 -38.36 21.46 -11.38
CA ALA A 13 -36.91 21.65 -11.26
C ALA A 13 -36.20 20.33 -10.89
N ALA A 14 -36.70 19.20 -11.40
CA ALA A 14 -36.18 17.87 -11.09
C ALA A 14 -35.91 17.02 -12.34
N ALA A 15 -35.54 17.64 -13.46
CA ALA A 15 -35.08 16.91 -14.63
C ALA A 15 -34.12 17.81 -15.41
N LEU A 16 -32.85 17.84 -14.99
CA LEU A 16 -31.67 18.18 -15.79
C LEU A 16 -30.40 18.05 -14.89
N GLN A 17 -30.26 16.91 -14.19
CA GLN A 17 -28.91 16.41 -13.94
C GLN A 17 -28.51 15.63 -15.18
N GLY A 18 -28.29 16.37 -16.27
CA GLY A 18 -27.55 15.83 -17.41
C GLY A 18 -26.14 15.60 -16.91
N SER A 19 -25.81 14.35 -16.61
CA SER A 19 -24.42 13.91 -16.55
C SER A 19 -23.78 14.28 -17.89
N PHE A 20 -22.99 15.35 -17.90
CA PHE A 20 -21.96 15.53 -18.92
C PHE A 20 -20.91 14.46 -18.66
N ALA A 21 -21.23 13.21 -18.96
CA ALA A 21 -20.21 12.22 -19.28
C ALA A 21 -19.60 12.74 -20.59
N ALA A 22 -18.53 13.51 -20.48
CA ALA A 22 -17.69 13.79 -21.64
C ALA A 22 -17.36 12.42 -22.24
N LEU A 23 -17.70 12.23 -23.52
CA LEU A 23 -17.29 11.04 -24.26
C LEU A 23 -15.76 11.04 -24.30
N THR A 24 -15.11 10.39 -23.34
CA THR A 24 -13.65 10.22 -23.35
C THR A 24 -13.33 9.42 -24.60
N ARG A 25 -12.61 10.06 -25.53
CA ARG A 25 -12.21 9.42 -26.78
C ARG A 25 -11.31 8.23 -26.43
N ARG A 26 -11.69 7.04 -26.90
CA ARG A 26 -10.88 5.82 -26.76
C ARG A 26 -10.21 5.47 -28.09
N VAL A 27 -9.06 4.82 -28.01
CA VAL A 27 -8.34 4.20 -29.11
C VAL A 27 -8.53 2.69 -29.06
N SER A 28 -8.64 2.05 -30.22
CA SER A 28 -8.60 0.59 -30.32
C SER A 28 -7.15 0.14 -30.17
N CYS A 29 -6.90 -0.81 -29.26
CA CYS A 29 -5.57 -1.35 -29.07
C CYS A 29 -5.19 -2.31 -30.22
N PRO A 30 -3.89 -2.48 -30.50
CA PRO A 30 -3.43 -3.35 -31.60
C PRO A 30 -3.83 -4.82 -31.47
N ASP A 31 -4.19 -5.27 -30.25
CA ASP A 31 -4.66 -6.62 -29.97
C ASP A 31 -6.05 -6.93 -30.57
N GLY A 32 -6.79 -5.92 -31.01
CA GLY A 32 -8.14 -6.06 -31.56
C GLY A 32 -9.22 -6.41 -30.53
N VAL A 33 -8.88 -6.43 -29.23
CA VAL A 33 -9.77 -6.81 -28.13
C VAL A 33 -10.02 -5.60 -27.22
N ASN A 34 -8.95 -4.91 -26.81
CA ASN A 34 -9.02 -3.87 -25.81
C ASN A 34 -9.16 -2.47 -26.43
N THR A 35 -9.62 -1.53 -25.61
CA THR A 35 -9.58 -0.10 -25.93
C THR A 35 -9.03 0.66 -24.75
N ALA A 36 -8.30 1.74 -25.01
CA ALA A 36 -7.74 2.60 -23.98
C ALA A 36 -8.05 4.07 -24.26
N THR A 37 -7.99 4.91 -23.25
CA THR A 37 -8.07 6.37 -23.34
C THR A 37 -6.82 6.98 -24.00
N ASN A 38 -5.67 6.32 -23.87
CA ASN A 38 -4.42 6.67 -24.55
C ASN A 38 -3.75 5.42 -25.15
N ALA A 39 -3.16 5.55 -26.34
CA ALA A 39 -2.47 4.46 -27.02
C ALA A 39 -1.27 3.91 -26.23
N ALA A 40 -0.64 4.73 -25.38
CA ALA A 40 0.45 4.30 -24.50
C ALA A 40 0.01 3.20 -23.51
N CYS A 41 -1.27 3.17 -23.12
CA CYS A 41 -1.81 2.17 -22.20
C CYS A 41 -2.07 0.82 -22.86
N CYS A 42 -2.10 0.75 -24.20
CA CYS A 42 -2.49 -0.48 -24.89
C CYS A 42 -1.52 -1.65 -24.65
N GLN A 43 -0.23 -1.38 -24.47
CA GLN A 43 0.73 -2.44 -24.17
C GLN A 43 0.54 -3.05 -22.78
N LEU A 44 -0.04 -2.29 -21.84
CA LEU A 44 -0.22 -2.74 -20.45
C LEU A 44 -1.25 -3.87 -20.30
N PHE A 45 -2.17 -4.05 -21.25
CA PHE A 45 -3.10 -5.18 -21.20
C PHE A 45 -2.36 -6.52 -21.25
N ALA A 46 -1.38 -6.65 -22.14
CA ALA A 46 -0.56 -7.87 -22.23
C ALA A 46 0.34 -8.05 -21.00
N VAL A 47 0.86 -6.96 -20.44
CA VAL A 47 1.66 -6.97 -19.21
C VAL A 47 0.81 -7.43 -18.03
N ARG A 48 -0.39 -6.87 -17.86
CA ARG A 48 -1.35 -7.25 -16.83
C ARG A 48 -1.69 -8.74 -16.93
N ASP A 49 -2.07 -9.20 -18.12
CA ASP A 49 -2.52 -10.58 -18.29
C ASP A 49 -1.39 -11.58 -17.98
N ASP A 50 -0.15 -11.27 -18.39
CA ASP A 50 1.04 -12.07 -18.07
C ASP A 50 1.38 -12.03 -16.56
N LEU A 51 1.33 -10.85 -15.92
CA LEU A 51 1.52 -10.71 -14.47
C LEU A 51 0.49 -11.53 -13.70
N GLN A 52 -0.78 -11.42 -14.07
CA GLN A 52 -1.87 -12.15 -13.40
C GLN A 52 -1.70 -13.66 -13.55
N GLU A 53 -1.39 -14.15 -14.76
CA GLU A 53 -1.24 -15.58 -15.01
C GLU A 53 0.03 -16.16 -14.35
N ASN A 54 1.17 -15.47 -14.51
CA ASN A 54 2.49 -16.08 -14.29
C ASN A 54 3.27 -15.53 -13.10
N LEU A 55 2.98 -14.32 -12.61
CA LEU A 55 3.61 -13.79 -11.38
C LEU A 55 2.68 -13.95 -10.18
N PHE A 56 1.40 -13.66 -10.35
CA PHE A 56 0.39 -13.69 -9.28
C PHE A 56 -0.47 -14.94 -9.31
N HIS A 57 0.00 -16.04 -9.93
CA HIS A 57 -0.61 -17.37 -9.86
C HIS A 57 -2.12 -17.42 -10.17
N GLY A 58 -2.57 -16.67 -11.17
CA GLY A 58 -3.98 -16.54 -11.52
C GLY A 58 -4.72 -15.42 -10.77
N GLY A 59 -4.01 -14.40 -10.30
CA GLY A 59 -4.58 -13.22 -9.64
C GLY A 59 -4.80 -13.38 -8.14
N LEU A 60 -3.87 -14.04 -7.45
CA LEU A 60 -3.86 -14.18 -5.99
C LEU A 60 -3.20 -12.97 -5.31
N CYS A 61 -3.66 -12.66 -4.11
CA CYS A 61 -3.01 -11.73 -3.18
C CYS A 61 -2.13 -12.54 -2.22
N THR A 62 -0.94 -12.94 -2.68
CA THR A 62 0.04 -13.75 -1.92
C THR A 62 1.40 -13.03 -1.87
N ALA A 63 2.46 -13.73 -1.45
CA ALA A 63 3.79 -13.15 -1.28
C ALA A 63 4.26 -12.28 -2.46
N GLU A 64 4.13 -12.74 -3.71
CA GLU A 64 4.58 -11.95 -4.87
C GLU A 64 3.79 -10.64 -5.03
N ALA A 65 2.49 -10.63 -4.68
CA ALA A 65 1.68 -9.42 -4.69
C ALA A 65 2.09 -8.45 -3.56
N HIS A 66 2.33 -8.99 -2.35
CA HIS A 66 2.78 -8.21 -1.19
C HIS A 66 4.17 -7.60 -1.45
N GLU A 67 5.10 -8.40 -1.97
CA GLU A 67 6.45 -7.99 -2.30
C GLU A 67 6.48 -6.99 -3.45
N SER A 68 5.61 -7.15 -4.46
CA SER A 68 5.48 -6.17 -5.54
C SER A 68 4.97 -4.82 -5.03
N LEU A 69 4.03 -4.81 -4.07
CA LEU A 69 3.57 -3.58 -3.42
C LEU A 69 4.66 -2.97 -2.53
N ARG A 70 5.41 -3.77 -1.77
CA ARG A 70 6.57 -3.29 -1.00
C ARG A 70 7.61 -2.66 -1.93
N LEU A 71 7.92 -3.29 -3.06
CA LEU A 71 8.92 -2.82 -4.01
C LEU A 71 8.62 -1.41 -4.52
N THR A 72 7.34 -1.03 -4.70
CA THR A 72 6.99 0.33 -5.13
C THR A 72 7.41 1.39 -4.14
N PHE A 73 7.30 1.12 -2.83
CA PHE A 73 7.74 2.06 -1.79
C PHE A 73 9.26 2.15 -1.73
N HIS A 74 9.96 1.01 -1.77
CA HIS A 74 11.41 0.98 -1.66
C HIS A 74 12.12 1.62 -2.87
N ASP A 75 11.54 1.52 -4.07
CA ASP A 75 11.96 2.30 -5.24
C ASP A 75 11.67 3.79 -5.01
N ALA A 76 10.38 4.13 -4.81
CA ALA A 76 9.93 5.51 -4.83
C ALA A 76 10.46 6.40 -3.70
N ILE A 77 10.62 5.86 -2.49
CA ILE A 77 11.01 6.66 -1.33
C ILE A 77 12.50 7.02 -1.33
N ALA A 78 13.30 6.38 -2.18
CA ALA A 78 14.73 6.61 -2.31
C ALA A 78 15.03 7.89 -3.13
N ILE A 79 14.55 9.02 -2.63
CA ILE A 79 14.75 10.38 -3.14
C ILE A 79 14.92 11.35 -1.97
N SER A 80 15.86 12.29 -2.03
CA SER A 80 16.11 13.26 -0.95
C SER A 80 16.45 14.65 -1.50
N PRO A 81 15.47 15.57 -1.54
CA PRO A 81 15.71 16.99 -1.77
C PRO A 81 16.73 17.60 -0.80
N ALA A 82 16.79 17.13 0.45
CA ALA A 82 17.77 17.60 1.43
C ALA A 82 19.22 17.24 1.05
N LEU A 83 19.45 16.06 0.46
CA LEU A 83 20.78 15.70 -0.09
C LEU A 83 21.11 16.53 -1.33
N GLU A 84 20.16 16.71 -2.25
CA GLU A 84 20.35 17.50 -3.46
C GLU A 84 20.70 18.96 -3.13
N ALA A 85 20.07 19.55 -2.11
CA ALA A 85 20.39 20.89 -1.61
C ALA A 85 21.84 21.03 -1.09
N GLN A 86 22.49 19.92 -0.74
CA GLN A 86 23.89 19.84 -0.32
C GLN A 86 24.85 19.53 -1.49
N GLY A 87 24.33 19.38 -2.71
CA GLY A 87 25.10 18.98 -3.90
C GLY A 87 25.48 17.50 -3.89
N ILE A 88 24.75 16.66 -3.16
CA ILE A 88 24.90 15.22 -3.10
C ILE A 88 23.69 14.62 -3.83
N PHE A 89 23.92 13.64 -4.72
CA PHE A 89 22.82 12.95 -5.39
C PHE A 89 21.88 12.33 -4.35
N GLY A 90 20.60 12.70 -4.41
CA GLY A 90 19.59 12.32 -3.43
C GLY A 90 18.79 11.07 -3.79
N GLY A 91 19.05 10.44 -4.93
CA GLY A 91 18.19 9.40 -5.49
C GLY A 91 17.08 9.97 -6.38
N GLY A 92 16.56 9.18 -7.31
CA GLY A 92 15.63 9.63 -8.35
C GLY A 92 14.15 9.33 -8.07
N GLY A 93 13.84 8.66 -6.95
CA GLY A 93 12.48 8.33 -6.57
C GLY A 93 11.93 7.15 -7.36
N ALA A 94 10.71 7.24 -7.87
CA ALA A 94 10.09 6.15 -8.63
C ALA A 94 10.71 6.05 -10.02
N ASP A 95 11.94 5.54 -10.12
CA ASP A 95 12.78 5.53 -11.32
C ASP A 95 13.33 4.14 -11.68
N GLY A 96 12.90 3.10 -10.97
CA GLY A 96 13.29 1.72 -11.20
C GLY A 96 14.71 1.37 -10.73
N SER A 97 15.39 2.30 -10.05
CA SER A 97 16.79 2.17 -9.62
C SER A 97 17.02 0.90 -8.80
N ILE A 98 16.09 0.54 -7.91
CA ILE A 98 16.21 -0.67 -7.08
C ILE A 98 16.31 -1.98 -7.89
N ALA A 99 15.70 -2.04 -9.08
CA ALA A 99 15.77 -3.19 -9.96
C ALA A 99 16.88 -3.08 -11.01
N ILE A 100 17.18 -1.86 -11.50
CA ILE A 100 18.27 -1.60 -12.46
C ILE A 100 19.64 -1.82 -11.81
N PHE A 101 19.79 -1.35 -10.57
CA PHE A 101 21.01 -1.44 -9.76
C PHE A 101 20.81 -2.41 -8.59
N SER A 102 20.12 -3.53 -8.84
CA SER A 102 19.79 -4.53 -7.82
C SER A 102 21.01 -5.02 -7.05
N ASP A 103 22.14 -5.22 -7.74
CA ASP A 103 23.40 -5.65 -7.11
C ASP A 103 23.96 -4.65 -6.08
N ILE A 104 23.42 -3.43 -6.02
CA ILE A 104 23.77 -2.40 -5.04
C ILE A 104 22.64 -2.22 -4.05
N GLU A 105 21.44 -1.88 -4.52
CA GLU A 105 20.38 -1.39 -3.65
C GLU A 105 19.71 -2.48 -2.81
N THR A 106 19.60 -3.72 -3.31
CA THR A 106 19.03 -4.82 -2.51
C THR A 106 20.00 -5.33 -1.43
N ASN A 107 21.26 -4.87 -1.44
CA ASN A 107 22.23 -5.13 -0.38
C ASN A 107 22.16 -4.11 0.76
N PHE A 108 21.36 -3.05 0.64
CA PHE A 108 21.09 -2.14 1.76
C PHE A 108 20.21 -2.84 2.80
N HIS A 109 20.50 -2.63 4.08
CA HIS A 109 19.78 -3.31 5.16
C HIS A 109 18.25 -3.13 5.10
N PRO A 110 17.70 -1.93 4.81
CA PRO A 110 16.24 -1.76 4.69
C PRO A 110 15.63 -2.54 3.52
N ASN A 111 16.41 -2.86 2.49
CA ASN A 111 15.95 -3.53 1.27
C ASN A 111 16.10 -5.05 1.31
N ILE A 112 16.45 -5.62 2.46
CA ILE A 112 16.57 -7.07 2.65
C ILE A 112 15.30 -7.81 2.17
N GLY A 113 15.51 -8.89 1.43
CA GLY A 113 14.46 -9.73 0.85
C GLY A 113 13.86 -9.22 -0.47
N LEU A 114 14.17 -7.99 -0.92
CA LEU A 114 13.63 -7.48 -2.19
C LEU A 114 14.35 -8.00 -3.44
N ASP A 115 15.52 -8.62 -3.28
CA ASP A 115 16.21 -9.29 -4.38
C ASP A 115 15.37 -10.41 -4.99
N GLU A 116 14.63 -11.19 -4.18
CA GLU A 116 13.75 -12.25 -4.68
C GLU A 116 12.71 -11.71 -5.68
N ILE A 117 11.90 -10.73 -5.28
CA ILE A 117 10.87 -10.17 -6.16
C ILE A 117 11.45 -9.44 -7.37
N VAL A 118 12.60 -8.77 -7.21
CA VAL A 118 13.32 -8.15 -8.34
C VAL A 118 13.74 -9.22 -9.36
N GLU A 119 14.30 -10.35 -8.91
CA GLU A 119 14.65 -11.46 -9.81
C GLU A 119 13.43 -12.11 -10.45
N LEU A 120 12.32 -12.25 -9.72
CA LEU A 120 11.06 -12.78 -10.28
C LEU A 120 10.47 -11.85 -11.34
N GLN A 121 10.60 -10.52 -11.18
CA GLN A 121 10.10 -9.53 -12.13
C GLN A 121 11.01 -9.36 -13.38
N LYS A 122 12.32 -9.60 -13.28
CA LYS A 122 13.30 -9.43 -14.38
C LYS A 122 12.88 -10.09 -15.71
N PRO A 123 12.41 -11.36 -15.75
CA PRO A 123 11.95 -11.98 -16.99
C PRO A 123 10.73 -11.32 -17.61
N PHE A 124 9.87 -10.66 -16.83
CA PHE A 124 8.68 -9.96 -17.32
C PHE A 124 9.10 -8.61 -17.91
N ILE A 125 9.94 -7.87 -17.20
CA ILE A 125 10.57 -6.64 -17.70
C ILE A 125 11.25 -6.90 -19.06
N ALA A 126 12.03 -7.96 -19.18
CA ALA A 126 12.78 -8.26 -20.40
C ALA A 126 11.92 -8.60 -21.63
N ARG A 127 10.68 -9.09 -21.44
CA ARG A 127 9.78 -9.51 -22.53
C ARG A 127 8.70 -8.50 -22.87
N HIS A 128 8.52 -7.47 -22.05
CA HIS A 128 7.59 -6.37 -22.27
C HIS A 128 8.34 -5.08 -22.58
N ASN A 129 7.76 -4.23 -23.43
CA ASN A 129 8.41 -2.98 -23.85
C ASN A 129 8.04 -1.81 -22.90
N LEU A 130 8.34 -1.98 -21.61
CA LEU A 130 8.19 -0.96 -20.57
C LEU A 130 9.54 -0.57 -20.00
N SER A 131 9.65 0.66 -19.49
CA SER A 131 10.75 1.02 -18.61
C SER A 131 10.65 0.18 -17.32
N VAL A 132 11.78 -0.08 -16.68
CA VAL A 132 11.82 -0.78 -15.39
C VAL A 132 11.04 0.03 -14.36
N ALA A 133 11.18 1.35 -14.38
CA ALA A 133 10.46 2.28 -13.52
C ALA A 133 8.93 2.15 -13.64
N ASP A 134 8.40 2.10 -14.86
CA ASP A 134 6.95 1.91 -15.07
C ASP A 134 6.51 0.51 -14.65
N PHE A 135 7.34 -0.51 -14.89
CA PHE A 135 7.02 -1.89 -14.57
C PHE A 135 6.82 -2.10 -13.06
N ILE A 136 7.73 -1.59 -12.21
CA ILE A 136 7.63 -1.76 -10.75
C ILE A 136 6.31 -1.20 -10.22
N GLN A 137 6.00 0.05 -10.58
CA GLN A 137 4.79 0.74 -10.11
C GLN A 137 3.52 0.04 -10.64
N PHE A 138 3.54 -0.41 -11.89
CA PHE A 138 2.42 -1.15 -12.48
C PHE A 138 2.24 -2.53 -11.82
N ALA A 139 3.31 -3.28 -11.58
CA ALA A 139 3.26 -4.58 -10.93
C ALA A 139 2.71 -4.49 -9.50
N GLY A 140 3.13 -3.48 -8.72
CA GLY A 140 2.56 -3.22 -7.40
C GLY A 140 1.07 -2.88 -7.45
N ALA A 141 0.63 -2.05 -8.42
CA ALA A 141 -0.77 -1.74 -8.63
C ALA A 141 -1.62 -2.96 -9.01
N ILE A 142 -1.11 -3.84 -9.88
CA ILE A 142 -1.77 -5.11 -10.23
C ILE A 142 -1.82 -6.05 -9.03
N GLY A 143 -0.70 -6.23 -8.31
CA GLY A 143 -0.62 -7.08 -7.13
C GLY A 143 -1.63 -6.68 -6.05
N ALA A 144 -1.67 -5.39 -5.69
CA ALA A 144 -2.66 -4.87 -4.75
C ALA A 144 -4.10 -5.05 -5.23
N SER A 145 -4.35 -4.98 -6.55
CA SER A 145 -5.70 -5.16 -7.10
C SER A 145 -6.28 -6.56 -6.90
N ASN A 146 -5.43 -7.55 -6.61
CA ASN A 146 -5.84 -8.92 -6.30
C ASN A 146 -6.37 -9.07 -4.87
N CYS A 147 -6.03 -8.12 -3.98
CA CYS A 147 -6.42 -8.17 -2.58
C CYS A 147 -7.85 -7.66 -2.42
N ALA A 148 -8.75 -8.50 -1.92
CA ALA A 148 -10.15 -8.13 -1.76
C ALA A 148 -10.28 -6.96 -0.77
N GLY A 149 -10.94 -5.88 -1.18
CA GLY A 149 -11.07 -4.65 -0.41
C GLY A 149 -10.06 -3.56 -0.76
N ALA A 150 -9.09 -3.82 -1.64
CA ALA A 150 -8.13 -2.80 -2.02
C ALA A 150 -8.80 -1.67 -2.83
N PRO A 151 -8.27 -0.44 -2.79
CA PRO A 151 -8.61 0.57 -3.78
C PRO A 151 -7.97 0.24 -5.14
N GLN A 152 -8.55 0.72 -6.24
CA GLN A 152 -7.90 0.66 -7.55
C GLN A 152 -6.73 1.66 -7.57
N LEU A 153 -5.50 1.16 -7.52
CA LEU A 153 -4.30 2.00 -7.45
C LEU A 153 -3.99 2.66 -8.79
N ALA A 154 -3.42 3.85 -8.73
CA ALA A 154 -3.04 4.61 -9.92
C ALA A 154 -1.92 3.89 -10.69
N ALA A 155 -1.97 3.94 -12.02
CA ALA A 155 -0.94 3.40 -12.88
C ALA A 155 -0.59 4.41 -13.98
N PHE A 156 0.44 5.20 -13.72
CA PHE A 156 1.01 6.10 -14.72
C PHE A 156 2.11 5.40 -15.50
N VAL A 157 2.31 5.79 -16.76
CA VAL A 157 3.44 5.34 -17.59
C VAL A 157 4.15 6.52 -18.24
N GLY A 158 5.44 6.37 -18.50
CA GLY A 158 6.31 7.39 -19.09
C GLY A 158 7.56 7.69 -18.26
N ARG A 159 7.83 6.95 -17.18
CA ARG A 159 9.02 7.15 -16.35
C ARG A 159 10.29 6.83 -17.13
N ILE A 160 11.33 7.61 -16.86
CA ILE A 160 12.67 7.39 -17.41
C ILE A 160 13.45 6.54 -16.42
N ASP A 161 14.03 5.45 -16.91
CA ASP A 161 14.86 4.55 -16.11
C ASP A 161 16.07 5.26 -15.50
N ALA A 162 16.36 4.90 -14.25
CA ALA A 162 17.49 5.42 -13.49
C ALA A 162 18.83 5.24 -14.20
N THR A 163 19.74 6.20 -13.98
CA THR A 163 21.13 6.14 -14.49
C THR A 163 22.16 6.01 -13.38
N GLN A 164 21.74 6.09 -12.12
CA GLN A 164 22.56 5.97 -10.93
C GLN A 164 21.76 5.24 -9.83
N PRO A 165 22.41 4.44 -8.97
CA PRO A 165 21.74 3.82 -7.83
C PRO A 165 21.36 4.87 -6.79
N ALA A 166 20.26 4.65 -6.08
CA ALA A 166 19.89 5.49 -4.96
C ALA A 166 20.92 5.39 -3.79
N PRO A 167 21.09 6.47 -3.01
CA PRO A 167 21.85 6.41 -1.76
C PRO A 167 21.19 5.49 -0.71
N ASP A 168 22.01 4.79 0.07
CA ASP A 168 21.56 4.10 1.29
C ASP A 168 21.10 5.10 2.37
N GLY A 169 20.33 4.62 3.35
CA GLY A 169 19.80 5.41 4.47
C GLY A 169 18.56 6.23 4.14
N LEU A 170 18.00 6.04 2.94
CA LEU A 170 16.78 6.72 2.48
C LEU A 170 15.49 5.92 2.77
N VAL A 171 15.58 4.62 2.96
CA VAL A 171 14.42 3.78 3.29
C VAL A 171 14.29 3.66 4.81
N PRO A 172 13.10 3.91 5.41
CA PRO A 172 12.87 3.71 6.84
C PRO A 172 13.10 2.26 7.30
N GLU A 173 13.60 2.11 8.52
CA GLU A 173 13.85 0.82 9.17
C GLU A 173 12.84 0.59 10.31
N PRO A 174 12.48 -0.67 10.62
CA PRO A 174 11.47 -0.96 11.64
C PRO A 174 11.90 -0.56 13.06
N PHE A 175 13.18 -0.29 13.29
CA PHE A 175 13.72 0.19 14.56
C PHE A 175 13.97 1.71 14.60
N HIS A 176 13.66 2.45 13.53
CA HIS A 176 13.68 3.91 13.56
C HIS A 176 12.58 4.48 14.47
N THR A 177 12.86 5.62 15.08
CA THR A 177 11.85 6.33 15.89
C THR A 177 10.80 6.99 14.99
N PRO A 178 9.58 7.29 15.49
CA PRO A 178 8.59 8.07 14.76
C PRO A 178 9.17 9.39 14.19
N ASP A 179 10.00 10.12 14.95
CA ASP A 179 10.65 11.34 14.47
C ASP A 179 11.53 11.12 13.23
N GLN A 180 12.31 10.03 13.21
CA GLN A 180 13.15 9.68 12.06
C GLN A 180 12.30 9.32 10.84
N ILE A 181 11.23 8.53 11.03
CA ILE A 181 10.34 8.08 9.95
C ILE A 181 9.59 9.29 9.36
N PHE A 182 8.94 10.10 10.20
CA PHE A 182 8.20 11.28 9.75
C PHE A 182 9.11 12.29 9.04
N SER A 183 10.32 12.53 9.57
CA SER A 183 11.28 13.41 8.90
C SER A 183 11.76 12.86 7.56
N ARG A 184 11.93 11.54 7.44
CA ARG A 184 12.37 10.88 6.20
C ARG A 184 11.29 10.98 5.13
N LEU A 185 10.04 10.67 5.47
CA LEU A 185 8.93 10.74 4.52
C LEU A 185 8.65 12.18 4.11
N ALA A 186 8.70 13.14 5.05
CA ALA A 186 8.57 14.55 4.74
C ALA A 186 9.69 15.06 3.83
N ASP A 187 10.95 14.61 3.99
CA ASP A 187 12.02 14.95 3.06
C ASP A 187 11.72 14.40 1.65
N ALA A 188 11.42 13.10 1.53
CA ALA A 188 11.17 12.44 0.24
C ALA A 188 10.06 13.12 -0.57
N SER A 189 9.02 13.59 0.12
CA SER A 189 7.83 14.20 -0.48
C SER A 189 7.84 15.74 -0.45
N GLN A 190 8.98 16.39 -0.16
CA GLN A 190 9.06 17.85 -0.02
C GLN A 190 8.05 18.47 0.97
N GLY A 191 7.73 17.73 2.02
CA GLY A 191 6.86 18.13 3.14
C GLY A 191 5.41 17.66 3.03
N GLU A 192 5.02 17.01 1.93
CA GLU A 192 3.65 16.50 1.75
C GLU A 192 3.30 15.35 2.70
N PHE A 193 4.14 14.32 2.81
CA PHE A 193 3.97 13.18 3.71
C PHE A 193 4.37 13.53 5.14
N ASP A 194 3.43 14.19 5.84
CA ASP A 194 3.48 14.44 7.27
C ASP A 194 3.17 13.18 8.11
N GLU A 195 2.99 13.35 9.42
CA GLU A 195 2.68 12.24 10.33
C GLU A 195 1.36 11.53 10.00
N ILE A 196 0.40 12.23 9.39
CA ILE A 196 -0.93 11.72 9.04
C ILE A 196 -0.82 10.88 7.75
N LEU A 197 -0.20 11.42 6.72
CA LEU A 197 -0.01 10.71 5.44
C LEU A 197 0.96 9.53 5.59
N THR A 198 1.88 9.58 6.56
CA THR A 198 2.67 8.41 6.96
C THR A 198 1.77 7.25 7.40
N VAL A 199 0.74 7.50 8.22
CA VAL A 199 -0.21 6.46 8.62
C VAL A 199 -1.00 5.95 7.41
N TRP A 200 -1.32 6.82 6.44
CA TRP A 200 -2.04 6.42 5.23
C TRP A 200 -1.20 5.45 4.39
N LEU A 201 0.11 5.65 4.29
CA LEU A 201 1.02 4.72 3.60
C LEU A 201 1.05 3.35 4.29
N LEU A 202 1.02 3.33 5.62
CA LEU A 202 1.05 2.10 6.41
C LEU A 202 -0.23 1.26 6.28
N VAL A 203 -1.28 1.73 5.60
CA VAL A 203 -2.41 0.87 5.21
C VAL A 203 -1.91 -0.33 4.39
N ALA A 204 -0.82 -0.20 3.62
CA ALA A 204 -0.22 -1.31 2.88
C ALA A 204 0.13 -2.53 3.76
N HIS A 205 0.37 -2.34 5.07
CA HIS A 205 0.70 -3.43 5.99
C HIS A 205 -0.49 -4.38 6.28
N THR A 206 -1.71 -4.06 5.83
CA THR A 206 -2.86 -4.99 5.89
C THR A 206 -2.72 -6.19 4.95
N VAL A 207 -1.90 -6.07 3.89
CA VAL A 207 -1.63 -7.15 2.93
C VAL A 207 -0.13 -7.41 2.85
N ALA A 208 0.45 -7.78 4.00
CA ALA A 208 1.89 -7.88 4.15
C ALA A 208 2.31 -8.93 5.19
N ALA A 209 3.55 -9.39 5.02
CA ALA A 209 4.25 -10.26 5.95
C ALA A 209 5.75 -9.97 5.96
N ALA A 210 6.41 -10.39 7.04
CA ALA A 210 7.85 -10.26 7.19
C ALA A 210 8.56 -11.61 6.99
N ASN A 211 9.57 -11.61 6.12
CA ASN A 211 10.43 -12.77 5.86
C ASN A 211 11.72 -12.71 6.67
N ASP A 212 12.28 -11.51 6.87
CA ASP A 212 13.67 -11.33 7.29
C ASP A 212 13.87 -10.69 8.67
N VAL A 213 12.80 -10.19 9.30
CA VAL A 213 12.88 -9.64 10.68
C VAL A 213 13.15 -10.76 11.69
N ASP A 214 12.39 -11.86 11.60
CA ASP A 214 12.72 -13.12 12.25
C ASP A 214 12.87 -14.23 11.19
N PRO A 215 14.10 -14.56 10.80
CA PRO A 215 14.35 -15.56 9.75
C PRO A 215 14.01 -17.00 10.18
N THR A 216 13.63 -17.24 11.44
CA THR A 216 13.19 -18.57 11.90
C THR A 216 11.72 -18.86 11.55
N VAL A 217 10.96 -17.82 11.21
CA VAL A 217 9.52 -17.88 10.89
C VAL A 217 9.16 -16.91 9.75
N PRO A 218 9.75 -17.09 8.56
CA PRO A 218 9.46 -16.22 7.42
C PRO A 218 7.98 -16.30 7.01
N GLY A 219 7.46 -15.22 6.42
CA GLY A 219 6.06 -15.10 6.06
C GLY A 219 5.13 -14.77 7.24
N SER A 220 5.65 -14.36 8.39
CA SER A 220 4.80 -13.96 9.54
C SER A 220 4.05 -12.65 9.21
N PRO A 221 2.71 -12.66 9.14
CA PRO A 221 1.93 -11.49 8.72
C PRO A 221 1.84 -10.42 9.81
N PHE A 222 1.52 -9.19 9.41
CA PHE A 222 1.33 -8.06 10.33
C PHE A 222 -0.07 -7.99 10.93
N ASP A 223 -1.06 -8.64 10.29
CA ASP A 223 -2.40 -8.84 10.81
C ASP A 223 -2.91 -10.26 10.52
N SER A 224 -4.11 -10.58 11.03
CA SER A 224 -4.70 -11.92 10.90
C SER A 224 -5.29 -12.24 9.52
N THR A 225 -5.29 -11.29 8.58
CA THR A 225 -5.98 -11.38 7.30
C THR A 225 -5.11 -10.87 6.14
N PRO A 226 -3.86 -11.37 5.96
CA PRO A 226 -2.88 -10.78 5.06
C PRO A 226 -3.22 -10.84 3.56
N GLU A 227 -4.31 -11.50 3.17
CA GLU A 227 -4.80 -11.56 1.77
C GLU A 227 -5.98 -10.60 1.53
N ILE A 228 -6.48 -9.95 2.59
CA ILE A 228 -7.65 -9.07 2.57
C ILE A 228 -7.20 -7.67 2.91
N TRP A 229 -7.53 -6.73 2.04
CA TRP A 229 -7.31 -5.32 2.32
C TRP A 229 -8.41 -4.80 3.23
N ASP A 230 -8.21 -4.89 4.54
CA ASP A 230 -9.18 -4.46 5.53
C ASP A 230 -8.57 -3.47 6.55
N THR A 231 -9.02 -3.53 7.81
CA THR A 231 -8.56 -2.63 8.88
C THR A 231 -8.04 -3.41 10.09
N GLN A 232 -7.82 -4.72 9.97
CA GLN A 232 -7.34 -5.58 11.05
C GLN A 232 -5.96 -5.16 11.52
N PHE A 233 -5.04 -4.81 10.61
CA PHE A 233 -3.75 -4.21 10.97
C PHE A 233 -3.84 -3.05 11.97
N PHE A 234 -4.79 -2.13 11.77
CA PHE A 234 -4.96 -0.98 12.66
C PHE A 234 -5.50 -1.37 14.04
N ILE A 235 -6.36 -2.39 14.10
CA ILE A 235 -6.93 -2.94 15.33
C ILE A 235 -5.87 -3.73 16.10
N GLU A 236 -5.20 -4.64 15.43
CA GLU A 236 -4.32 -5.63 16.03
C GLU A 236 -3.02 -4.98 16.49
N THR A 237 -2.49 -3.97 15.79
CA THR A 237 -1.33 -3.20 16.27
C THR A 237 -1.60 -2.46 17.59
N LEU A 238 -2.85 -2.08 17.86
CA LEU A 238 -3.25 -1.42 19.11
C LEU A 238 -3.46 -2.39 20.28
N LEU A 239 -3.54 -3.70 20.04
CA LEU A 239 -3.68 -4.68 21.12
C LEU A 239 -2.39 -4.85 21.93
N ASN A 240 -2.52 -5.22 23.20
CA ASN A 240 -1.40 -5.55 24.07
C ASN A 240 -0.60 -6.75 23.53
N GLY A 241 0.70 -6.54 23.34
CA GLY A 241 1.64 -7.56 22.87
C GLY A 241 1.92 -8.62 23.94
N THR A 242 1.87 -9.90 23.57
CA THR A 242 2.02 -11.02 24.51
C THR A 242 2.87 -12.18 23.98
N THR A 243 3.21 -12.20 22.70
CA THR A 243 3.89 -13.33 22.05
C THR A 243 4.79 -12.86 20.91
N PHE A 244 5.71 -13.72 20.47
CA PHE A 244 6.50 -13.57 19.26
C PHE A 244 6.23 -14.80 18.38
N PRO A 245 6.18 -14.67 17.05
CA PRO A 245 5.88 -15.81 16.17
C PRO A 245 7.01 -16.83 16.16
N GLY A 246 8.25 -16.38 16.34
CA GLY A 246 9.45 -17.21 16.43
C GLY A 246 10.27 -16.93 17.69
N THR A 247 11.45 -16.36 17.49
CA THR A 247 12.37 -15.93 18.54
C THR A 247 12.05 -14.52 19.05
N SER A 248 12.57 -14.16 20.22
CA SER A 248 12.44 -12.82 20.78
C SER A 248 13.76 -12.06 20.69
N ASN A 249 13.72 -10.72 20.74
CA ASN A 249 14.87 -9.81 20.63
C ASN A 249 15.46 -9.66 19.23
N ASN A 250 14.66 -9.88 18.18
CA ASN A 250 15.02 -9.42 16.84
C ASN A 250 14.94 -7.89 16.78
N GLN A 251 15.87 -7.25 16.08
CA GLN A 251 15.92 -5.79 16.00
C GLN A 251 14.72 -5.27 15.20
N GLY A 252 14.00 -4.30 15.75
CA GLY A 252 12.81 -3.76 15.10
C GLY A 252 11.54 -4.61 15.27
N GLU A 253 11.56 -5.64 16.10
CA GLU A 253 10.38 -6.44 16.45
C GLU A 253 9.96 -6.21 17.91
N VAL A 254 8.65 -6.14 18.14
CA VAL A 254 8.05 -6.14 19.48
C VAL A 254 6.98 -7.23 19.59
N ALA A 255 6.58 -7.57 20.81
CA ALA A 255 5.58 -8.62 21.02
C ALA A 255 4.27 -8.30 20.29
N ALA A 256 3.78 -9.28 19.53
CA ALA A 256 2.51 -9.28 18.83
C ALA A 256 1.36 -9.72 19.75
N PRO A 257 0.09 -9.44 19.41
CA PRO A 257 -1.05 -9.69 20.28
C PRO A 257 -1.62 -11.09 20.14
N VAL A 258 -1.37 -11.74 19.00
CA VAL A 258 -1.88 -13.05 18.58
C VAL A 258 -0.70 -13.88 18.08
N GLN A 259 -0.72 -15.19 18.35
CA GLN A 259 0.34 -16.09 17.93
C GLN A 259 0.41 -16.18 16.39
N GLY A 260 1.62 -16.20 15.84
CA GLY A 260 1.85 -16.24 14.38
C GLY A 260 1.96 -14.86 13.73
N LEU A 261 1.50 -13.79 14.41
CA LEU A 261 1.72 -12.42 13.94
C LEU A 261 3.11 -11.93 14.31
N LEU A 262 3.71 -11.15 13.41
CA LEU A 262 4.87 -10.31 13.70
C LEU A 262 4.41 -8.86 13.90
N ARG A 263 5.02 -8.12 14.83
CA ARG A 263 4.73 -6.70 15.01
C ARG A 263 6.01 -5.89 14.94
N LEU A 264 6.08 -4.98 13.97
CA LEU A 264 7.19 -4.05 13.83
C LEU A 264 7.18 -3.03 14.97
N GLN A 265 8.37 -2.68 15.47
CA GLN A 265 8.55 -1.67 16.51
C GLN A 265 8.10 -0.29 16.03
N SER A 266 8.33 0.04 14.76
CA SER A 266 7.86 1.28 14.12
C SER A 266 6.33 1.40 14.16
N ASP A 267 5.61 0.36 13.74
CA ASP A 267 4.13 0.35 13.69
C ASP A 267 3.55 0.45 15.10
N PHE A 268 4.14 -0.26 16.05
CA PHE A 268 3.78 -0.16 17.47
C PHE A 268 3.98 1.28 17.99
N ALA A 269 5.09 1.93 17.65
CA ALA A 269 5.40 3.27 18.12
C ALA A 269 4.51 4.34 17.44
N ILE A 270 4.34 4.27 16.12
CA ILE A 270 3.53 5.23 15.34
C ILE A 270 2.05 5.14 15.76
N SER A 271 1.50 3.94 15.92
CA SER A 271 0.11 3.76 16.39
C SER A 271 -0.18 4.38 17.76
N ARG A 272 0.86 4.72 18.52
CA ARG A 272 0.79 5.28 19.88
C ARG A 272 1.37 6.70 19.99
N ASP A 273 1.97 7.22 18.94
CA ASP A 273 2.54 8.57 18.93
C ASP A 273 1.43 9.61 18.92
N ASN A 274 1.53 10.65 19.75
CA ASN A 274 0.46 11.63 19.91
C ASN A 274 0.12 12.41 18.62
N ARG A 275 1.03 12.46 17.63
CA ARG A 275 0.81 13.13 16.34
C ARG A 275 0.00 12.28 15.36
N SER A 276 -0.01 10.96 15.54
CA SER A 276 -0.57 10.01 14.56
C SER A 276 -1.56 9.00 15.13
N ALA A 277 -1.60 8.78 16.45
CA ALA A 277 -2.46 7.79 17.10
C ALA A 277 -3.96 7.96 16.80
N CYS A 278 -4.44 9.20 16.71
CA CYS A 278 -5.85 9.43 16.35
C CYS A 278 -6.13 9.14 14.88
N GLU A 279 -5.18 9.39 13.99
CA GLU A 279 -5.32 8.98 12.60
C GLU A 279 -5.25 7.46 12.46
N TRP A 280 -4.36 6.81 13.20
CA TRP A 280 -4.30 5.35 13.28
C TRP A 280 -5.65 4.75 13.70
N GLN A 281 -6.23 5.25 14.79
CA GLN A 281 -7.54 4.79 15.27
C GLN A 281 -8.67 5.10 14.28
N SER A 282 -8.54 6.16 13.47
CA SER A 282 -9.59 6.57 12.53
C SER A 282 -9.84 5.58 11.39
N PHE A 283 -8.90 4.68 11.13
CA PHE A 283 -9.05 3.57 10.18
C PHE A 283 -9.80 2.38 10.77
N VAL A 284 -9.87 2.24 12.10
CA VAL A 284 -10.57 1.13 12.74
C VAL A 284 -12.04 1.12 12.31
N ASN A 285 -12.48 0.04 11.65
CA ASN A 285 -13.84 -0.14 11.14
C ASN A 285 -14.26 0.94 10.13
N ASN A 286 -13.30 1.48 9.36
CA ASN A 286 -13.54 2.51 8.36
C ASN A 286 -12.87 2.16 7.02
N GLN A 287 -13.41 1.13 6.37
CA GLN A 287 -12.90 0.60 5.09
C GLN A 287 -12.82 1.67 4.00
N GLU A 288 -13.86 2.50 3.87
CA GLU A 288 -13.92 3.54 2.83
C GLU A 288 -12.77 4.54 3.01
N LYS A 289 -12.45 4.92 4.25
CA LYS A 289 -11.29 5.77 4.54
C LYS A 289 -9.99 5.05 4.22
N ALA A 290 -9.80 3.79 4.64
CA ALA A 290 -8.60 3.02 4.36
C ALA A 290 -8.30 2.94 2.85
N GLN A 291 -9.35 2.67 2.05
CA GLN A 291 -9.26 2.66 0.59
C GLN A 291 -8.92 4.04 0.02
N ALA A 292 -9.69 5.07 0.37
CA ALA A 292 -9.53 6.40 -0.22
C ALA A 292 -8.18 7.04 0.13
N MET A 293 -7.73 6.91 1.39
CA MET A 293 -6.49 7.51 1.84
C MET A 293 -5.27 6.80 1.26
N PHE A 294 -5.29 5.46 1.19
CA PHE A 294 -4.18 4.73 0.55
C PHE A 294 -4.13 5.00 -0.96
N GLN A 295 -5.28 5.04 -1.64
CA GLN A 295 -5.33 5.40 -3.07
C GLN A 295 -4.66 6.75 -3.34
N PHE A 296 -4.89 7.72 -2.46
CA PHE A 296 -4.28 9.05 -2.52
C PHE A 296 -2.76 8.99 -2.31
N VAL A 297 -2.27 8.42 -1.21
CA VAL A 297 -0.81 8.41 -0.98
C VAL A 297 -0.04 7.51 -1.95
N PHE A 298 -0.65 6.44 -2.45
CA PHE A 298 -0.02 5.62 -3.49
C PHE A 298 0.13 6.41 -4.79
N HIS A 299 -0.87 7.23 -5.17
CA HIS A 299 -0.75 8.12 -6.32
C HIS A 299 0.50 9.01 -6.19
N ASP A 300 0.66 9.71 -5.06
CA ASP A 300 1.76 10.64 -4.84
C ASP A 300 3.12 9.93 -4.68
N LEU A 301 3.14 8.79 -3.99
CA LEU A 301 4.32 7.94 -3.86
C LEU A 301 4.81 7.49 -5.24
N SER A 302 3.91 7.00 -6.10
CA SER A 302 4.26 6.45 -7.41
C SER A 302 4.85 7.47 -8.38
N ILE A 303 4.73 8.78 -8.09
CA ILE A 303 5.23 9.88 -8.94
C ILE A 303 6.37 10.65 -8.28
N LEU A 304 6.92 10.19 -7.16
CA LEU A 304 8.11 10.81 -6.56
C LEU A 304 9.26 10.85 -7.59
N GLY A 305 9.86 12.03 -7.75
CA GLY A 305 10.91 12.28 -8.75
C GLY A 305 10.43 12.47 -10.19
N GLN A 306 9.12 12.40 -10.45
CA GLN A 306 8.53 12.50 -11.78
C GLN A 306 7.75 13.82 -11.98
N ASP A 307 7.70 14.32 -13.22
CA ASP A 307 6.70 15.33 -13.62
C ASP A 307 5.45 14.63 -14.13
N ILE A 308 4.37 14.67 -13.35
CA ILE A 308 3.09 14.03 -13.72
C ILE A 308 2.57 14.48 -15.09
N ASN A 309 2.89 15.69 -15.55
CA ASN A 309 2.47 16.18 -16.87
C ASN A 309 3.20 15.50 -18.04
N SER A 310 4.31 14.82 -17.74
CA SER A 310 5.05 13.99 -18.69
C SER A 310 4.56 12.53 -18.72
N LEU A 311 3.71 12.15 -17.76
CA LEU A 311 3.18 10.81 -17.64
C LEU A 311 1.79 10.67 -18.28
N VAL A 312 1.42 9.44 -18.59
CA VAL A 312 0.11 9.06 -19.09
C VAL A 312 -0.61 8.24 -18.03
N ASP A 313 -1.79 8.67 -17.62
CA ASP A 313 -2.67 7.90 -16.75
C ASP A 313 -3.22 6.68 -17.51
N CYS A 314 -2.83 5.50 -17.05
CA CYS A 314 -3.26 4.19 -17.54
C CYS A 314 -3.93 3.36 -16.43
N THR A 315 -4.42 4.01 -15.38
CA THR A 315 -5.12 3.38 -14.25
C THR A 315 -6.29 2.48 -14.69
N GLU A 316 -6.92 2.80 -15.81
CA GLU A 316 -8.01 1.99 -16.38
C GLU A 316 -7.63 0.54 -16.74
N VAL A 317 -6.33 0.24 -16.85
CA VAL A 317 -5.84 -1.12 -17.13
C VAL A 317 -5.77 -1.95 -15.86
N VAL A 318 -5.58 -1.33 -14.70
CA VAL A 318 -5.58 -1.98 -13.38
C VAL A 318 -6.98 -2.55 -13.11
N PRO A 319 -7.13 -3.83 -12.76
CA PRO A 319 -8.42 -4.41 -12.40
C PRO A 319 -9.11 -3.62 -11.27
N VAL A 320 -10.43 -3.54 -11.30
CA VAL A 320 -11.20 -3.06 -10.14
C VAL A 320 -11.16 -4.17 -9.09
N PRO A 321 -10.64 -3.92 -7.88
CA PRO A 321 -10.51 -4.97 -6.86
C PRO A 321 -11.88 -5.51 -6.43
N ALA A 322 -11.89 -6.76 -5.97
CA ALA A 322 -13.10 -7.33 -5.38
C ALA A 322 -13.49 -6.56 -4.10
N PRO A 323 -14.78 -6.50 -3.73
CA PRO A 323 -15.18 -5.91 -2.46
C PRO A 323 -14.52 -6.59 -1.25
N VAL A 324 -14.31 -5.84 -0.17
CA VAL A 324 -13.78 -6.38 1.09
C VAL A 324 -14.64 -7.55 1.58
N GLN A 325 -13.98 -8.56 2.15
CA GLN A 325 -14.62 -9.70 2.77
C GLN A 325 -14.48 -9.61 4.29
N GLY A 326 -15.52 -9.95 5.03
CA GLY A 326 -15.52 -9.86 6.50
C GLY A 326 -15.88 -8.47 7.03
N VAL A 327 -15.66 -8.27 8.32
CA VAL A 327 -15.92 -7.02 9.05
C VAL A 327 -14.80 -6.82 10.07
N ALA A 328 -14.52 -5.58 10.45
CA ALA A 328 -13.59 -5.28 11.53
C ALA A 328 -14.01 -5.99 12.85
N HIS A 329 -13.07 -6.68 13.47
CA HIS A 329 -13.33 -7.53 14.64
C HIS A 329 -12.10 -7.64 15.55
N PHE A 330 -12.34 -7.97 16.81
CA PHE A 330 -11.28 -8.46 17.69
C PHE A 330 -11.01 -9.94 17.42
N PRO A 331 -9.73 -10.36 17.35
CA PRO A 331 -9.38 -11.76 17.32
C PRO A 331 -9.96 -12.53 18.52
N ALA A 332 -10.19 -13.83 18.36
CA ALA A 332 -10.78 -14.66 19.40
C ALA A 332 -10.00 -14.56 20.73
N GLY A 333 -10.71 -14.30 21.82
CA GLY A 333 -10.12 -14.09 23.15
C GLY A 333 -9.57 -12.68 23.41
N LYS A 334 -9.71 -11.75 22.47
CA LYS A 334 -9.39 -10.32 22.65
C LYS A 334 -10.67 -9.49 22.74
N THR A 335 -10.58 -8.41 23.49
CA THR A 335 -11.67 -7.45 23.71
C THR A 335 -11.12 -6.04 23.75
N ILE A 336 -12.01 -5.06 23.91
CA ILE A 336 -11.61 -3.66 24.16
C ILE A 336 -10.68 -3.50 25.37
N ASN A 337 -10.71 -4.40 26.35
CA ASN A 337 -9.83 -4.33 27.53
C ASN A 337 -8.37 -4.66 27.18
N ASP A 338 -8.13 -5.24 26.01
CA ASP A 338 -6.80 -5.59 25.51
C ASP A 338 -6.22 -4.50 24.61
N VAL A 339 -6.97 -3.43 24.33
CA VAL A 339 -6.53 -2.30 23.50
C VAL A 339 -5.74 -1.32 24.35
N ASP A 340 -4.55 -0.96 23.88
CA ASP A 340 -3.76 0.14 24.41
C ASP A 340 -4.19 1.45 23.74
N LEU A 341 -5.09 2.18 24.41
CA LEU A 341 -5.71 3.38 23.87
C LEU A 341 -4.71 4.55 23.82
N ALA A 342 -4.42 5.03 22.61
CA ALA A 342 -3.52 6.16 22.40
C ALA A 342 -4.20 7.43 21.86
N CYS A 343 -5.36 7.31 21.20
CA CYS A 343 -6.12 8.48 20.76
C CYS A 343 -6.94 9.08 21.91
N GLY A 344 -6.61 10.31 22.31
CA GLY A 344 -7.35 11.05 23.35
C GLY A 344 -8.62 11.76 22.86
N GLU A 345 -8.83 11.86 21.54
CA GLU A 345 -9.89 12.68 20.96
C GLU A 345 -11.21 11.93 20.77
N THR A 346 -11.13 10.64 20.43
CA THR A 346 -12.30 9.81 20.13
C THR A 346 -12.19 8.47 20.87
N PRO A 347 -13.32 7.92 21.37
CA PRO A 347 -13.32 6.58 21.95
C PRO A 347 -13.08 5.54 20.86
N PHE A 348 -12.39 4.46 21.22
CA PHE A 348 -12.19 3.33 20.30
C PHE A 348 -13.54 2.70 19.90
N PRO A 349 -13.76 2.36 18.62
CA PRO A 349 -15.02 1.79 18.16
C PRO A 349 -15.41 0.48 18.85
N THR A 350 -16.71 0.22 18.99
CA THR A 350 -17.19 -1.10 19.46
C THR A 350 -17.13 -2.10 18.31
N LEU A 351 -16.35 -3.17 18.48
CA LEU A 351 -16.18 -4.24 17.51
C LEU A 351 -16.73 -5.57 18.06
N PRO A 352 -17.22 -6.47 17.19
CA PRO A 352 -17.45 -7.87 17.58
C PRO A 352 -16.12 -8.55 17.93
N THR A 353 -16.19 -9.62 18.72
CA THR A 353 -15.06 -10.53 18.96
C THR A 353 -15.36 -11.86 18.29
N ASP A 354 -14.36 -12.44 17.63
CA ASP A 354 -14.50 -13.76 17.03
C ASP A 354 -14.84 -14.84 18.06
N PRO A 355 -15.75 -15.77 17.72
CA PRO A 355 -16.13 -16.84 18.62
C PRO A 355 -15.02 -17.90 18.72
N GLY A 356 -14.99 -18.61 19.85
CA GLY A 356 -14.11 -19.76 20.03
C GLY A 356 -12.75 -19.42 20.67
N PRO A 357 -11.83 -20.39 20.71
CA PRO A 357 -10.51 -20.18 21.28
C PRO A 357 -9.61 -19.38 20.33
N ALA A 358 -8.65 -18.65 20.89
CA ALA A 358 -7.57 -18.03 20.12
C ALA A 358 -6.81 -19.11 19.30
N THR A 359 -6.56 -18.81 18.03
CA THR A 359 -5.77 -19.65 17.12
C THR A 359 -4.49 -18.92 16.70
N SER A 360 -3.48 -19.68 16.25
CA SER A 360 -2.32 -19.08 15.59
C SER A 360 -2.71 -18.66 14.18
N VAL A 361 -2.24 -17.49 13.76
CA VAL A 361 -2.27 -17.06 12.36
C VAL A 361 -1.21 -17.85 11.59
N ALA A 362 -1.55 -18.27 10.37
CA ALA A 362 -0.64 -19.00 9.51
C ALA A 362 0.31 -18.03 8.80
N PRO A 363 1.57 -18.43 8.53
CA PRO A 363 2.45 -17.63 7.70
C PRO A 363 1.92 -17.57 6.26
N VAL A 364 2.15 -16.44 5.59
CA VAL A 364 1.97 -16.30 4.15
C VAL A 364 2.97 -17.23 3.45
N PRO A 365 2.53 -18.10 2.53
CA PRO A 365 3.44 -18.95 1.76
C PRO A 365 4.45 -18.09 0.98
N LEU A 366 5.73 -18.45 1.06
CA LEU A 366 6.79 -17.78 0.32
C LEU A 366 6.70 -18.07 -1.19
N PRO A 367 7.30 -17.23 -2.05
CA PRO A 367 7.33 -17.51 -3.48
C PRO A 367 7.90 -18.92 -3.78
N ASN A 368 7.29 -19.60 -4.76
CA ASN A 368 7.67 -20.95 -5.22
C ASN A 368 7.49 -22.12 -4.20
N GLN A 369 6.69 -21.97 -3.14
CA GLN A 369 6.37 -23.05 -2.20
C GLN A 369 5.01 -23.73 -2.41
#